data_AF-A0AB38FQE6-F1
#
_entry.id   AF-A0AB38FQE6-F1
#
_cell.length_a   1.000
_cell.length_b   1.000
_cell.length_c   1.000
_cell.angle_alpha   90.00
_cell.angle_beta   90.00
_cell.angle_gamma   90.00
#
_symmetry.space_group_name_H-M   'P 1'
#
loop_
_entity.id
_entity.type
_entity.pdbx_description
1 polymer ?
#
loop_
_entity_poly.entity_id
_entity_poly.type
_entity_poly.pdbx_seq_one_letter_code
_entity_poly.pdbx_strand_id
1 'polypeptide(L)'
;MMTQLLLLPLLQQLGQQSRWQLWLTPQQKLSRDWVQAAGLPLTKVMQISQMSPCHTLESMIRALRTGNYSVVIGWLSDELTEEEHSRLVLAAEEGNAMGFIMRPVSASPTATRQLNGLKIHSNLYH
;
A
#
# COMPACT_ATOMS: atom_id res chain seq x y z
N MET A 1 -19.19 -16.01 -1.11
CA MET A 1 -18.02 -15.38 -1.78
C MET A 1 -17.20 -14.66 -0.71
N MET A 2 -16.35 -15.40 0.01
CA MET A 2 -15.54 -14.91 1.14
C MET A 2 -14.17 -14.41 0.63
N THR A 3 -14.17 -13.64 -0.44
CA THR A 3 -12.94 -13.30 -1.18
C THR A 3 -12.24 -12.11 -0.53
N GLN A 4 -11.15 -12.43 0.16
CA GLN A 4 -9.85 -11.78 -0.05
C GLN A 4 -9.61 -10.43 0.65
N LEU A 5 -9.48 -10.50 1.98
CA LEU A 5 -8.73 -9.53 2.78
C LEU A 5 -7.50 -10.24 3.38
N LEU A 6 -6.56 -10.69 2.55
CA LEU A 6 -5.38 -11.45 3.00
C LEU A 6 -4.22 -10.57 3.50
N LEU A 7 -4.18 -9.30 3.10
CA LEU A 7 -3.08 -8.41 3.48
C LEU A 7 -3.03 -8.18 4.99
N LEU A 8 -4.16 -7.86 5.61
CA LEU A 8 -4.19 -7.53 7.03
C LEU A 8 -3.77 -8.72 7.94
N PRO A 9 -4.34 -9.93 7.79
CA PRO A 9 -3.88 -11.09 8.56
C PRO A 9 -2.40 -11.41 8.35
N LEU A 10 -1.87 -11.20 7.14
CA LEU A 10 -0.45 -11.39 6.86
C LEU A 10 0.41 -10.35 7.60
N LEU A 11 0.03 -9.07 7.57
CA LEU A 11 0.73 -8.02 8.31
C LEU A 11 0.70 -8.27 9.82
N GLN A 12 -0.41 -8.79 10.36
CA GLN A 12 -0.48 -9.21 11.77
C GLN A 12 0.52 -10.33 12.06
N GLN A 13 0.58 -11.37 11.22
CA GLN A 13 1.55 -12.46 11.37
C GLN A 13 3.00 -11.96 11.31
N LEU A 14 3.31 -11.05 10.38
CA LEU A 14 4.64 -10.45 10.27
C LEU A 14 4.96 -9.49 11.43
N GLY A 15 3.95 -8.95 12.10
CA GLY A 15 4.09 -8.13 13.30
C GLY A 15 4.44 -8.93 14.56
N GLN A 16 4.19 -10.24 14.55
CA GLN A 16 4.65 -11.13 15.63
C GLN A 16 6.15 -11.40 15.55
N GLN A 17 6.78 -11.16 14.39
CA GLN A 17 8.22 -11.22 14.26
C GLN A 17 8.86 -10.06 15.04
N SER A 18 10.06 -10.28 15.60
CA SER A 18 10.81 -9.23 16.29
C SER A 18 11.49 -8.24 15.33
N ARG A 19 10.79 -7.83 14.28
CA ARG A 19 11.29 -7.05 13.16
C ARG A 19 10.31 -5.93 12.83
N TRP A 20 10.80 -4.87 12.20
CA TRP A 20 10.03 -3.68 11.90
C TRP A 20 9.12 -3.88 10.68
N GLN A 21 7.99 -3.17 10.63
CA GLN A 21 7.19 -3.01 9.42
C GLN A 21 7.39 -1.59 8.89
N LEU A 22 7.95 -1.46 7.68
CA LEU A 22 8.24 -0.18 7.07
C LEU A 22 7.15 0.22 6.07
N TRP A 23 6.67 1.45 6.21
CA TRP A 23 5.67 2.06 5.34
C TRP A 23 6.26 3.31 4.66
N LEU A 24 6.50 3.23 3.35
CA LEU A 24 6.95 4.33 2.50
C LEU A 24 5.72 4.91 1.78
N THR A 25 5.12 5.93 2.38
CA THR A 25 3.86 6.52 1.92
C THR A 25 4.08 7.94 1.42
N PRO A 26 3.61 8.31 0.21
CA PRO A 26 3.94 9.60 -0.40
C PRO A 26 3.28 10.79 0.31
N GLN A 27 2.04 10.65 0.84
CA GLN A 27 1.29 11.81 1.35
C GLN A 27 0.50 11.58 2.64
N GLN A 28 0.05 10.35 2.94
CA GLN A 28 -0.83 10.10 4.08
C GLN A 28 -0.06 9.59 5.29
N LYS A 29 -0.22 10.26 6.44
CA LYS A 29 0.27 9.77 7.72
C LYS A 29 -0.50 8.49 8.10
N LEU A 30 0.21 7.46 8.53
CA LEU A 30 -0.37 6.22 8.99
C LEU A 30 -1.09 6.50 10.31
N SER A 31 -2.40 6.29 10.34
CA SER A 31 -3.21 6.52 11.53
C SER A 31 -2.82 5.54 12.62
N ARG A 32 -2.46 6.07 13.80
CA ARG A 32 -2.14 5.26 14.98
C ARG A 32 -3.35 4.44 15.43
N ASP A 33 -4.53 5.04 15.40
CA ASP A 33 -5.79 4.36 15.75
C ASP A 33 -6.07 3.21 14.80
N TRP A 34 -5.81 3.39 13.50
CA TRP A 34 -5.94 2.31 12.53
C TRP A 34 -4.93 1.18 12.78
N VAL A 35 -3.66 1.50 13.04
CA VAL A 35 -2.63 0.49 13.36
C VAL A 35 -3.04 -0.33 14.58
N GLN A 36 -3.57 0.33 15.61
CA GLN A 36 -4.06 -0.35 16.81
C GLN A 36 -5.30 -1.22 16.53
N ALA A 37 -6.30 -0.68 15.83
CA ALA A 37 -7.50 -1.42 15.47
C ALA A 37 -7.22 -2.61 14.52
N ALA A 38 -6.18 -2.47 13.69
CA ALA A 38 -5.67 -3.50 12.79
C ALA A 38 -4.86 -4.59 13.53
N GLY A 39 -4.61 -4.46 14.83
CA GLY A 39 -3.82 -5.44 15.60
C GLY A 39 -2.34 -5.46 15.22
N LEU A 40 -1.82 -4.37 14.65
CA LEU A 40 -0.40 -4.24 14.29
C LEU A 40 0.41 -3.69 15.49
N PRO A 41 1.68 -4.07 15.63
CA PRO A 41 2.51 -3.65 16.76
C PRO A 41 2.90 -2.18 16.64
N LEU A 42 2.21 -1.28 17.35
CA LEU A 42 2.47 0.17 17.37
C LEU A 42 3.95 0.54 17.61
N THR A 43 4.70 -0.27 18.36
CA THR A 43 6.11 -0.04 18.70
C THR A 43 7.10 -0.51 17.64
N LYS A 44 6.64 -1.28 16.64
CA LYS A 44 7.48 -1.85 15.56
C LYS A 44 6.98 -1.48 14.17
N VAL A 45 6.19 -0.42 14.06
CA VAL A 45 5.78 0.17 12.80
C VAL A 45 6.55 1.46 12.58
N MET A 46 7.25 1.53 11.46
CA MET A 46 7.97 2.72 11.03
C MET A 46 7.32 3.27 9.76
N GLN A 47 7.15 4.59 9.72
CA GLN A 47 6.65 5.29 8.55
C GLN A 47 7.67 6.33 8.11
N ILE A 48 7.92 6.40 6.81
CA ILE A 48 8.62 7.50 6.18
C ILE A 48 7.64 8.20 5.25
N SER A 49 7.22 9.40 5.65
CA SER A 49 6.40 10.30 4.84
C SER A 49 7.28 11.32 4.11
N GLN A 50 6.82 11.83 2.96
CA GLN A 50 7.50 12.89 2.18
C GLN A 50 8.79 12.47 1.47
N MET A 51 8.94 11.19 1.15
CA MET A 51 10.01 10.74 0.27
C MET A 51 9.68 11.07 -1.20
N SER A 52 10.63 11.68 -1.92
CA SER A 52 10.48 11.86 -3.36
C SER A 52 10.28 10.52 -4.06
N PRO A 53 9.37 10.39 -5.05
CA PRO A 53 9.10 9.13 -5.73
C PRO A 53 10.35 8.45 -6.30
N CYS A 54 11.32 9.25 -6.78
CA CYS A 54 12.60 8.78 -7.30
C CYS A 54 13.48 8.06 -6.26
N HIS A 55 13.23 8.24 -4.96
CA HIS A 55 13.99 7.60 -3.89
C HIS A 55 13.27 6.41 -3.25
N THR A 56 11.98 6.20 -3.56
CA THR A 56 11.19 5.13 -2.94
C THR A 56 11.76 3.76 -3.28
N LEU A 57 12.07 3.49 -4.55
CA LEU A 57 12.60 2.19 -4.97
C LEU A 57 13.93 1.86 -4.29
N GLU A 58 14.91 2.78 -4.35
CA GLU A 58 16.21 2.57 -3.71
C GLU A 58 16.09 2.40 -2.18
N SER A 59 15.17 3.12 -1.55
CA SER A 59 14.91 3.00 -0.12
C SER A 59 14.27 1.65 0.22
N MET A 60 13.37 1.13 -0.63
CA MET A 60 12.82 -0.21 -0.47
C MET A 60 13.91 -1.27 -0.56
N ILE A 61 14.75 -1.22 -1.60
CA ILE A 61 15.86 -2.15 -1.82
C ILE A 61 16.79 -2.18 -0.60
N ARG A 62 17.21 -0.99 -0.12
CA ARG A 62 18.08 -0.89 1.05
C ARG A 62 17.42 -1.43 2.30
N ALA A 63 16.16 -1.06 2.55
CA ALA A 63 15.43 -1.50 3.73
C ALA A 63 15.29 -3.03 3.75
N LEU A 64 14.86 -3.63 2.64
CA LEU A 64 14.73 -5.08 2.48
C LEU A 64 16.05 -5.77 2.83
N ARG A 65 17.18 -5.35 2.24
CA ARG A 65 18.50 -5.96 2.49
C ARG A 65 18.97 -5.93 3.94
N THR A 66 18.51 -4.96 4.75
CA THR A 66 19.02 -4.83 6.13
C THR A 66 18.67 -6.01 7.04
N GLY A 67 17.66 -6.82 6.68
CA GLY A 67 17.14 -7.88 7.55
C GLY A 67 16.36 -7.37 8.77
N ASN A 68 16.31 -6.07 9.02
CA ASN A 68 15.64 -5.48 10.19
C ASN A 68 14.11 -5.37 10.04
N TYR A 69 13.61 -5.52 8.82
CA TYR A 69 12.18 -5.37 8.50
C TYR A 69 11.57 -6.71 8.11
N SER A 70 10.44 -7.09 8.71
CA SER A 70 9.66 -8.25 8.24
C SER A 70 8.90 -7.95 6.96
N VAL A 71 8.54 -6.67 6.76
CA VAL A 71 7.85 -6.20 5.56
C VAL A 71 8.24 -4.76 5.25
N VAL A 72 8.36 -4.46 3.96
CA VAL A 72 8.53 -3.11 3.41
C VAL A 72 7.41 -2.85 2.39
N ILE A 73 6.62 -1.80 2.63
CA ILE A 73 5.47 -1.42 1.81
C ILE A 73 5.77 -0.07 1.18
N GLY A 74 5.75 0.01 -0.15
CA GLY A 74 5.96 1.26 -0.88
C GLY A 74 4.87 1.54 -1.90
N TRP A 75 4.56 2.81 -2.11
CA TRP A 75 3.67 3.25 -3.18
C TRP A 75 4.49 3.72 -4.38
N LEU A 76 4.41 2.98 -5.48
CA LEU A 76 5.06 3.32 -6.74
C LEU A 76 3.98 3.55 -7.79
N SER A 77 4.05 4.69 -8.48
CA SER A 77 3.08 5.04 -9.53
C SER A 77 3.50 4.51 -10.90
N ASP A 78 4.81 4.39 -11.12
CA ASP A 78 5.39 3.90 -12.36
C ASP A 78 5.52 2.37 -12.36
N GLU A 79 5.48 1.80 -13.56
CA GLU A 79 5.82 0.39 -13.77
C GLU A 79 7.32 0.19 -13.50
N LEU A 80 7.65 -0.93 -12.85
CA LEU A 80 9.04 -1.30 -12.63
C LEU A 80 9.57 -2.05 -13.84
N THR A 81 10.80 -1.77 -14.21
CA THR A 81 11.54 -2.57 -15.18
C THR A 81 11.87 -3.96 -14.60
N GLU A 82 12.20 -4.92 -15.46
CA GLU A 82 12.61 -6.27 -15.02
C GLU A 82 13.85 -6.22 -14.10
N GLU A 83 14.79 -5.31 -14.40
CA GLU A 83 16.00 -5.09 -13.61
C GLU A 83 15.66 -4.59 -12.19
N GLU A 84 14.74 -3.63 -12.08
CA GLU A 84 14.28 -3.09 -10.79
C GLU A 84 13.51 -4.13 -9.98
N HIS A 85 12.66 -4.93 -10.65
CA HIS A 85 12.00 -6.07 -10.04
C HIS A 85 13.00 -7.09 -9.49
N SER A 86 13.99 -7.48 -10.29
CA SER A 86 15.04 -8.42 -9.87
C SER A 86 15.83 -7.91 -8.67
N ARG A 87 16.17 -6.60 -8.65
CA ARG A 87 16.85 -5.97 -7.52
C ARG A 87 16.03 -6.01 -6.23
N LEU A 88 14.72 -5.82 -6.31
CA LEU A 88 13.82 -5.93 -5.16
C LEU A 88 13.69 -7.37 -4.66
N VAL A 89 13.56 -8.35 -5.56
CA VAL A 89 13.47 -9.76 -5.20
C VAL A 89 14.74 -10.21 -4.50
N LEU A 90 15.91 -9.92 -5.09
CA LEU A 90 17.20 -10.26 -4.48
C LEU A 90 17.36 -9.62 -3.09
N ALA A 91 16.95 -8.35 -2.95
CA ALA A 91 16.98 -7.66 -1.66
C ALA A 91 16.04 -8.27 -0.62
N ALA A 92 14.84 -8.69 -1.03
CA ALA A 92 13.86 -9.34 -0.18
C ALA A 92 14.35 -10.72 0.29
N GLU A 93 14.97 -11.49 -0.61
CA GLU A 93 15.58 -12.79 -0.29
C GLU A 93 16.76 -12.63 0.68
N GLU A 94 17.69 -11.71 0.38
CA GLU A 94 18.86 -11.41 1.21
C GLU A 94 18.45 -11.02 2.64
N GLY A 95 17.42 -10.17 2.76
CA GLY A 95 16.89 -9.74 4.03
C GLY A 95 15.87 -10.68 4.67
N ASN A 96 15.48 -11.77 4.02
CA ASN A 96 14.35 -12.61 4.41
C ASN A 96 13.10 -11.79 4.77
N ALA A 97 12.73 -10.83 3.92
CA ALA A 97 11.68 -9.84 4.14
C ALA A 97 10.67 -9.86 3.00
N MET A 98 9.43 -9.43 3.26
CA MET A 98 8.44 -9.25 2.19
C MET A 98 8.44 -7.83 1.66
N GLY A 99 8.41 -7.67 0.34
CA GLY A 99 8.18 -6.39 -0.34
C GLY A 99 6.76 -6.30 -0.89
N PHE A 100 6.02 -5.25 -0.52
CA PHE A 100 4.74 -4.92 -1.16
C PHE A 100 4.83 -3.60 -1.91
N ILE A 101 4.41 -3.62 -3.17
CA ILE A 101 4.27 -2.43 -4.00
C ILE A 101 2.78 -2.15 -4.17
N MET A 102 2.35 -1.02 -3.65
CA MET A 102 1.00 -0.52 -3.77
C MET A 102 0.95 0.46 -4.95
N ARG A 103 -0.09 0.33 -5.78
CA ARG A 103 -0.34 1.31 -6.84
C ARG A 103 -1.50 2.20 -6.39
N PRO A 104 -1.35 3.54 -6.45
CA PRO A 104 -2.47 4.42 -6.18
C PRO A 104 -3.56 4.12 -7.20
N VAL A 105 -4.74 3.71 -6.72
CA VAL A 105 -5.91 3.62 -7.59
C VAL A 105 -6.29 5.06 -7.87
N SER A 106 -5.91 5.56 -9.05
CA SER A 106 -6.39 6.85 -9.53
C SER A 106 -7.91 6.79 -9.53
N ALA A 107 -8.54 7.48 -8.57
CA ALA A 107 -9.94 7.82 -8.68
C ALA A 107 -10.03 8.76 -9.88
N SER A 108 -10.23 8.24 -11.10
CA SER A 108 -10.70 9.09 -12.17
C SER A 108 -12.05 9.65 -11.70
N PRO A 109 -12.25 10.98 -11.61
CA PRO A 109 -13.59 11.53 -11.45
C PRO A 109 -14.42 11.40 -12.75
N THR A 110 -13.92 10.66 -13.74
CA THR A 110 -14.51 10.45 -15.06
C THR A 110 -15.10 9.05 -15.21
N ALA A 111 -15.79 8.54 -14.17
CA ALA A 111 -16.96 7.73 -14.46
C ALA A 111 -18.02 8.71 -14.97
N THR A 112 -18.12 8.78 -16.29
CA THR A 112 -19.20 9.34 -17.09
C THR A 112 -20.40 9.70 -16.24
N ARG A 113 -20.59 11.02 -16.07
CA ARG A 113 -21.86 11.64 -15.68
C ARG A 113 -22.94 10.98 -16.52
N GLN A 114 -23.60 9.95 -15.99
CA GLN A 114 -24.77 9.36 -16.60
C GLN A 114 -25.74 10.52 -16.63
N LEU A 115 -25.94 11.07 -17.84
CA LEU A 115 -26.87 12.15 -18.07
C LEU A 115 -28.17 11.70 -17.43
N ASN A 116 -28.56 12.36 -16.34
CA ASN A 116 -29.89 12.28 -15.76
C ASN A 116 -30.86 12.90 -16.78
N GLY A 117 -31.05 12.19 -17.88
CA GLY A 117 -32.09 12.38 -18.88
C GLY A 117 -33.29 11.49 -18.55
N LEU A 118 -33.60 11.31 -17.27
CA LEU A 118 -34.94 10.87 -16.87
C LEU A 118 -35.87 12.08 -16.98
N LYS A 119 -36.30 12.39 -18.22
CA LYS A 119 -37.54 13.12 -18.44
C LYS A 119 -38.68 12.21 -17.98
N ILE A 120 -39.01 12.29 -16.70
CA ILE A 120 -40.28 11.76 -16.20
C ILE A 120 -41.33 12.76 -16.66
N HIS A 121 -42.03 12.45 -17.75
CA HIS A 121 -43.28 13.12 -18.07
C HIS A 121 -44.29 12.65 -17.03
N SER A 122 -44.53 13.46 -16.01
CA SER A 122 -45.65 13.25 -15.10
C SER A 122 -46.95 13.53 -15.86
N ASN A 123 -47.54 12.48 -16.44
CA ASN A 123 -48.97 12.49 -16.72
C ASN A 123 -49.69 12.40 -15.37
N LEU A 124 -50.34 13.49 -14.97
CA LEU A 124 -51.59 13.57 -14.17
C LEU A 124 -51.58 14.87 -13.38
N TYR A 125 -52.27 15.90 -13.88
CA TYR A 125 -53.17 16.75 -13.11
C TYR A 125 -54.23 17.33 -14.06
N HIS A 126 -55.47 16.92 -13.81
CA HIS A 126 -56.78 17.52 -14.14
C HIS A 126 -57.05 18.10 -15.53
#